data_AF-A0AA96VZ07-F1
#
_entry.id   AF-A0AA96VZ07-F1
#
_cell.length_a   1.000
_cell.length_b   1.000
_cell.length_c   1.000
_cell.angle_alpha   90.00
_cell.angle_beta   90.00
_cell.angle_gamma   90.00
#
_symmetry.space_group_name_H-M   'P 1'
#
loop_
_entity.id
_entity.type
_entity.pdbx_description
1 polymer ?
#
loop_
_entity_poly.entity_id
_entity_poly.type
_entity_poly.pdbx_seq_one_letter_code
_entity_poly.pdbx_strand_id
1 'polypeptide(L)'
;MGSENVKVGETWWFALPVPTNRSAEPIDITGVSIVQVSEGIEVLQYGAYSLEDTEGLALLVKEGERLTPRFAALRDHSDKPVKVAPHTSSDIYYLARLKITALPDQGARYCRFVYRQGGREFTQTLDCEVELTGQ
;
A
#
# COMPACT_ATOMS: atom_id res chain seq x y z
N MET A 1 11.07 3.60 4.07
CA MET A 1 10.59 4.60 5.05
C MET A 1 10.41 3.89 6.38
N GLY A 2 10.40 4.57 7.53
CA GLY A 2 10.23 3.84 8.78
C GLY A 2 10.04 4.64 10.05
N SER A 3 9.80 3.90 11.14
CA SER A 3 9.74 4.38 12.51
C SER A 3 10.43 3.36 13.44
N GLU A 4 11.39 3.82 14.23
CA GLU A 4 12.20 2.98 15.14
C GLU A 4 11.61 2.85 16.54
N ASN A 5 10.46 3.47 16.79
CA ASN A 5 9.83 3.54 18.11
C ASN A 5 8.37 3.08 18.08
N VAL A 6 8.08 2.05 17.26
CA VAL A 6 6.71 1.53 17.20
C VAL A 6 6.33 0.83 18.50
N LYS A 7 5.04 0.88 18.83
CA LYS A 7 4.49 0.26 20.03
C LYS A 7 3.48 -0.82 19.67
N VAL A 8 3.46 -1.88 20.47
CA VAL A 8 2.41 -2.90 20.39
C VAL A 8 1.04 -2.23 20.51
N GLY A 9 0.14 -2.59 19.62
CA GLY A 9 -1.18 -1.98 19.52
C GLY A 9 -1.26 -0.80 18.56
N GLU A 10 -0.16 -0.29 18.01
CA GLU A 10 -0.22 0.74 16.97
C GLU A 10 -0.65 0.17 15.62
N THR A 11 -1.38 0.98 14.86
CA THR A 11 -1.76 0.68 13.49
C THR A 11 -1.16 1.73 12.57
N TRP A 12 -0.55 1.29 11.48
CA TRP A 12 0.12 2.12 10.48
C TRP A 12 -0.48 1.87 9.11
N TRP A 13 -0.42 2.88 8.25
CA TRP A 13 -0.74 2.76 6.83
C TRP A 13 0.53 2.98 6.02
N PHE A 14 0.91 2.01 5.21
CA PHE A 14 2.11 2.03 4.37
C PHE A 14 1.75 2.03 2.89
N ALA A 15 2.17 3.05 2.15
CA ALA A 15 1.90 3.17 0.73
C ALA A 15 2.75 2.19 -0.08
N LEU A 16 2.09 1.43 -0.95
CA LEU A 16 2.77 0.67 -1.98
C LEU A 16 3.20 1.61 -3.13
N PRO A 17 4.18 1.21 -3.98
CA PRO A 17 4.57 2.01 -5.13
C PRO A 17 3.38 2.44 -6.00
N VAL A 18 3.36 3.72 -6.38
CA VAL A 18 2.28 4.26 -7.24
C VAL A 18 2.31 3.56 -8.59
N PRO A 19 1.21 2.91 -9.02
CA PRO A 19 1.19 2.21 -10.29
C PRO A 19 1.43 3.17 -11.45
N THR A 20 2.40 2.81 -12.30
CA THR A 20 2.73 3.58 -13.50
C THR A 20 2.71 2.64 -14.71
N ASN A 21 1.85 2.93 -15.67
CA ASN A 21 1.74 2.14 -16.88
C ASN A 21 2.60 2.78 -17.99
N ARG A 22 3.65 2.08 -18.41
CA ARG A 22 4.55 2.54 -19.49
C ARG A 22 4.19 1.99 -20.87
N SER A 23 3.24 1.08 -20.94
CA SER A 23 2.85 0.41 -22.18
C SER A 23 1.77 1.18 -22.94
N ALA A 24 1.45 0.71 -24.15
CA ALA A 24 0.39 1.25 -25.00
C ALA A 24 -1.02 0.71 -24.66
N GLU A 25 -1.13 -0.29 -23.80
CA GLU A 25 -2.40 -0.90 -23.41
C GLU A 25 -2.75 -0.56 -21.96
N PRO A 26 -4.04 -0.34 -21.63
CA PRO A 26 -4.43 -0.12 -20.24
C PRO A 26 -4.11 -1.34 -19.38
N ILE A 27 -3.83 -1.10 -18.11
CA ILE A 27 -3.74 -2.15 -17.09
C ILE A 27 -4.94 -2.05 -16.16
N ASP A 28 -5.47 -3.19 -15.74
CA ASP A 28 -6.46 -3.31 -14.69
C ASP A 28 -5.82 -4.04 -13.51
N ILE A 29 -5.48 -3.33 -12.45
CA ILE A 29 -4.85 -3.90 -11.24
C ILE A 29 -5.94 -4.61 -10.45
N THR A 30 -5.78 -5.91 -10.23
CA THR A 30 -6.78 -6.78 -9.61
C THR A 30 -6.41 -7.22 -8.20
N GLY A 31 -5.19 -6.95 -7.74
CA GLY A 31 -4.79 -7.28 -6.39
C GLY A 31 -3.40 -6.75 -6.04
N VAL A 32 -3.18 -6.54 -4.75
CA VAL A 32 -1.90 -6.15 -4.19
C VAL A 32 -1.60 -6.94 -2.92
N SER A 33 -0.32 -7.17 -2.65
CA SER A 33 0.12 -7.71 -1.36
C SER A 33 1.54 -7.31 -1.02
N ILE A 34 1.88 -7.26 0.27
CA ILE A 34 3.27 -7.31 0.72
C ILE A 34 3.72 -8.78 0.72
N VAL A 35 4.95 -9.05 0.29
CA VAL A 35 5.46 -10.42 0.15
C VAL A 35 6.15 -10.90 1.42
N GLN A 36 6.92 -10.04 2.06
CA GLN A 36 7.62 -10.36 3.32
C GLN A 36 7.15 -9.41 4.40
N VAL A 37 6.68 -9.98 5.50
CA VAL A 37 6.21 -9.24 6.68
C VAL A 37 6.87 -9.90 7.88
N SER A 38 7.64 -9.13 8.65
CA SER A 38 8.32 -9.65 9.82
C SER A 38 7.35 -10.03 10.94
N GLU A 39 7.82 -10.94 11.81
CA GLU A 39 7.09 -11.28 13.03
C GLU A 39 6.81 -10.02 13.86
N GLY A 40 5.63 -9.97 14.49
CA GLY A 40 5.17 -8.78 15.21
C GLY A 40 4.47 -7.73 14.33
N ILE A 41 4.40 -7.93 13.01
CA ILE A 41 3.59 -7.11 12.10
C ILE A 41 2.49 -7.98 11.48
N GLU A 42 1.24 -7.53 11.57
CA GLU A 42 0.09 -8.16 10.92
C GLU A 42 -0.48 -7.22 9.84
N VAL A 43 -0.71 -7.74 8.62
CA VAL A 43 -1.41 -6.98 7.59
C VAL A 43 -2.92 -7.19 7.77
N LEU A 44 -3.62 -6.14 8.18
CA LEU A 44 -5.07 -6.20 8.44
C LEU A 44 -5.89 -6.08 7.15
N GLN A 45 -5.48 -5.21 6.23
CA GLN A 45 -6.17 -4.97 4.97
C GLN A 45 -5.28 -4.25 3.97
N TYR A 46 -5.70 -4.29 2.70
CA TYR A 46 -5.21 -3.41 1.65
C TYR A 46 -6.37 -2.53 1.20
N GLY A 47 -6.16 -1.21 1.12
CA GLY A 47 -7.12 -0.28 0.55
C GLY A 47 -6.52 0.48 -0.65
N ALA A 48 -7.38 1.04 -1.49
CA ALA A 48 -6.97 1.85 -2.64
C ALA A 48 -7.67 3.21 -2.59
N TYR A 49 -6.90 4.30 -2.56
CA TYR A 49 -7.42 5.65 -2.30
C TYR A 49 -6.92 6.66 -3.32
N SER A 50 -7.74 7.68 -3.59
CA SER A 50 -7.40 8.79 -4.48
C SER A 50 -6.35 9.70 -3.85
N LEU A 51 -5.34 10.08 -4.62
CA LEU A 51 -4.36 11.11 -4.24
C LEU A 51 -5.03 12.45 -3.92
N GLU A 52 -6.14 12.77 -4.57
CA GLU A 52 -6.91 14.00 -4.30
C GLU A 52 -7.57 13.92 -2.91
N ASP A 53 -8.26 12.82 -2.62
CA ASP A 53 -8.98 12.61 -1.35
C ASP A 53 -8.03 12.52 -0.14
N THR A 54 -6.79 12.10 -0.37
CA THR A 54 -5.73 12.02 0.65
C THR A 54 -4.82 13.24 0.68
N GLU A 55 -5.10 14.26 -0.14
CA GLU A 55 -4.31 15.49 -0.28
C GLU A 55 -2.81 15.22 -0.59
N GLY A 56 -2.55 14.15 -1.37
CA GLY A 56 -1.23 13.67 -1.72
C GLY A 56 -0.96 12.24 -1.23
N LEU A 57 0.30 11.81 -1.34
CA LEU A 57 0.68 10.43 -1.06
C LEU A 57 1.00 10.23 0.44
N ALA A 58 0.13 9.53 1.15
CA ALA A 58 0.39 9.13 2.55
C ALA A 58 1.41 7.98 2.62
N LEU A 59 2.70 8.30 2.48
CA LEU A 59 3.78 7.31 2.31
C LEU A 59 3.89 6.31 3.48
N LEU A 60 3.91 6.82 4.70
CA LEU A 60 3.85 6.04 5.94
C LEU A 60 3.22 6.93 7.01
N VAL A 61 2.06 6.55 7.52
CA VAL A 61 1.32 7.34 8.50
C VAL A 61 0.75 6.47 9.60
N LYS A 62 0.76 6.98 10.84
CA LYS A 62 0.17 6.28 11.97
C LYS A 62 -1.32 6.59 12.06
N GLU A 63 -2.14 5.56 12.21
CA GLU A 63 -3.59 5.70 12.32
C GLU A 63 -3.97 6.47 13.59
N GLY A 64 -4.88 7.43 13.44
CA GLY A 64 -5.38 8.27 14.54
C GLY A 64 -4.57 9.54 14.81
N GLU A 65 -3.45 9.76 14.12
CA GLU A 65 -2.74 11.05 14.21
C GLU A 65 -3.48 12.18 13.49
N ARG A 66 -3.30 13.41 13.97
CA ARG A 66 -4.03 14.60 13.52
C ARG A 66 -3.94 14.87 12.01
N LEU A 67 -2.79 14.54 11.40
CA LEU A 67 -2.51 14.78 9.98
C LEU A 67 -2.70 13.53 9.12
N THR A 68 -3.10 12.40 9.72
CA THR A 68 -3.35 11.17 8.98
C THR A 68 -4.74 11.22 8.35
N PRO A 69 -4.87 10.94 7.03
CA PRO A 69 -6.17 10.81 6.40
C PRO A 69 -7.04 9.79 7.14
N ARG A 70 -8.33 10.12 7.30
CA ARG A 70 -9.30 9.19 7.90
C ARG A 70 -9.76 8.19 6.85
N PHE A 71 -8.89 7.25 6.48
CA PHE A 71 -9.12 6.27 5.40
C PHE A 71 -10.47 5.54 5.48
N ALA A 72 -10.93 5.19 6.69
CA ALA A 72 -12.23 4.55 6.89
C ALA A 72 -13.45 5.42 6.49
N ALA A 73 -13.28 6.73 6.33
CA ALA A 73 -14.29 7.65 5.86
C ALA A 73 -14.10 8.05 4.38
N LEU A 74 -12.99 7.65 3.76
CA LEU A 74 -12.73 7.88 2.34
C LEU A 74 -13.35 6.76 1.49
N ARG A 75 -13.52 7.04 0.20
CA ARG A 75 -13.90 6.00 -0.74
C ARG A 75 -12.72 5.05 -0.94
N ASP A 76 -12.91 3.79 -0.60
CA ASP A 76 -12.01 2.71 -0.97
C ASP A 76 -12.36 2.23 -2.39
N HIS A 77 -11.36 2.21 -3.27
CA HIS A 77 -11.45 1.78 -4.66
C HIS A 77 -10.95 0.34 -4.86
N SER A 78 -10.61 -0.38 -3.79
CA SER A 78 -10.09 -1.75 -3.85
C SER A 78 -11.14 -2.81 -4.17
N ASP A 79 -12.43 -2.45 -4.15
CA ASP A 79 -13.55 -3.34 -4.44
C ASP A 79 -13.64 -3.75 -5.93
N LYS A 80 -12.94 -3.02 -6.80
CA LYS A 80 -12.93 -3.22 -8.25
C LYS A 80 -11.51 -3.07 -8.80
N PRO A 81 -11.22 -3.61 -9.99
CA PRO A 81 -9.93 -3.38 -10.60
C PRO A 81 -9.64 -1.89 -10.81
N VAL A 82 -8.47 -1.43 -10.39
CA VAL A 82 -8.01 -0.06 -10.61
C VAL A 82 -7.37 0.02 -11.99
N LYS A 83 -7.98 0.82 -12.87
CA LYS A 83 -7.51 1.00 -14.24
C LYS A 83 -6.44 2.09 -14.32
N VAL A 84 -5.32 1.80 -14.98
CA VAL A 84 -4.27 2.79 -15.28
C VAL A 84 -4.12 2.91 -16.79
N ALA A 85 -4.35 4.11 -17.30
CA ALA A 85 -4.31 4.39 -18.73
C ALA A 85 -2.89 4.19 -19.30
N PRO A 86 -2.76 3.94 -20.61
CA PRO A 86 -1.46 3.89 -21.29
C PRO A 86 -0.63 5.14 -21.01
N HIS A 87 0.66 4.95 -20.71
CA HIS A 87 1.62 6.04 -20.48
C HIS A 87 1.28 7.02 -19.34
N THR A 88 0.47 6.61 -18.36
CA THR A 88 0.13 7.44 -17.20
C THR A 88 0.53 6.79 -15.87
N SER A 89 0.62 7.62 -14.84
CA SER A 89 0.57 7.18 -13.44
C SER A 89 -0.88 7.15 -12.97
N SER A 90 -1.17 6.29 -12.00
CA SER A 90 -2.49 6.18 -11.37
C SER A 90 -2.70 7.30 -10.36
N ASP A 91 -3.88 7.92 -10.38
CA ASP A 91 -4.34 8.82 -9.30
C ASP A 91 -4.86 8.05 -8.08
N ILE A 92 -5.06 6.73 -8.22
CA ILE A 92 -5.37 5.82 -7.12
C ILE A 92 -4.09 5.07 -6.73
N TYR A 93 -3.79 5.05 -5.44
CA TYR A 93 -2.66 4.29 -4.90
C TYR A 93 -3.11 3.34 -3.80
N TYR A 94 -2.30 2.30 -3.55
CA TYR A 94 -2.61 1.25 -2.59
C TYR A 94 -1.88 1.47 -1.28
N LEU A 95 -2.55 1.14 -0.18
CA LEU A 95 -2.02 1.20 1.18
C LEU A 95 -2.26 -0.13 1.88
N ALA A 96 -1.25 -0.64 2.58
CA ALA A 96 -1.40 -1.73 3.53
C ALA A 96 -1.66 -1.16 4.93
N ARG A 97 -2.68 -1.65 5.62
CA ARG A 97 -2.93 -1.36 7.03
C ARG A 97 -2.20 -2.39 7.88
N LEU A 98 -1.18 -1.96 8.59
CA LEU A 98 -0.27 -2.78 9.37
C LEU A 98 -0.54 -2.61 10.85
N LYS A 99 -0.66 -3.71 11.60
CA LYS A 99 -0.82 -3.72 13.06
C LYS A 99 0.45 -4.23 13.70
N ILE A 100 0.95 -3.52 14.71
CA ILE A 100 2.05 -3.99 15.55
C ILE A 100 1.46 -4.90 16.63
N THR A 101 1.73 -6.20 16.54
CA THR A 101 1.27 -7.25 17.45
C THR A 101 2.35 -7.67 18.45
N ALA A 102 3.62 -7.51 18.09
CA ALA A 102 4.81 -7.60 18.94
C ALA A 102 5.88 -6.61 18.42
N LEU A 103 6.94 -6.33 19.19
CA LEU A 103 8.01 -5.42 18.71
C LEU A 103 8.79 -6.11 17.59
N PRO A 104 8.76 -5.59 16.35
CA PRO A 104 9.44 -6.23 15.24
C PRO A 104 10.94 -5.91 15.30
N ASP A 105 11.76 -6.90 14.93
CA ASP A 105 13.21 -6.72 14.71
C ASP A 105 13.53 -6.25 13.29
N GLN A 106 12.57 -6.37 12.38
CA GLN A 106 12.65 -6.07 10.96
C GLN A 106 11.32 -5.52 10.43
N GLY A 107 11.35 -5.01 9.20
CA GLY A 107 10.22 -4.36 8.55
C GLY A 107 9.32 -5.26 7.71
N ALA A 108 8.74 -4.68 6.67
CA ALA A 108 8.05 -5.42 5.62
C ALA A 108 8.64 -5.05 4.25
N ARG A 109 8.79 -6.04 3.36
CA ARG A 109 9.51 -5.88 2.09
C ARG A 109 8.80 -6.55 0.91
N TYR A 110 9.03 -5.94 -0.25
CA TYR A 110 8.52 -6.30 -1.56
C TYR A 110 7.01 -6.20 -1.69
N CYS A 111 6.58 -5.56 -2.77
CA CYS A 111 5.19 -5.29 -3.06
C CYS A 111 4.80 -6.04 -4.33
N ARG A 112 3.83 -6.93 -4.24
CA ARG A 112 3.29 -7.68 -5.37
C ARG A 112 2.04 -7.00 -5.90
N PHE A 113 1.97 -6.86 -7.21
CA PHE A 113 0.81 -6.43 -7.96
C PHE A 113 0.38 -7.55 -8.90
N VAL A 114 -0.91 -7.87 -8.88
CA VAL A 114 -1.57 -8.71 -9.89
C VAL A 114 -2.40 -7.79 -10.77
N TYR A 115 -2.24 -7.88 -12.09
CA TYR A 115 -2.95 -7.03 -13.04
C TYR A 115 -3.27 -7.76 -14.33
N ARG A 116 -4.28 -7.24 -15.04
CA ARG A 116 -4.66 -7.69 -16.38
C ARG A 116 -4.26 -6.65 -17.42
N GLN A 117 -3.76 -7.13 -18.55
CA GLN A 117 -3.42 -6.31 -19.71
C GLN A 117 -3.64 -7.14 -20.98
N GLY A 118 -4.35 -6.59 -21.96
CA GLY A 118 -4.65 -7.32 -23.21
C GLY A 118 -5.39 -8.64 -22.98
N GLY A 119 -6.21 -8.73 -21.93
CA GLY A 119 -6.92 -9.96 -21.54
C GLY A 119 -6.06 -11.04 -20.88
N ARG A 120 -4.79 -10.76 -20.59
CA ARG A 120 -3.86 -11.69 -19.93
C ARG A 120 -3.56 -11.21 -18.51
N GLU A 121 -3.36 -12.15 -17.59
CA GLU A 121 -2.98 -11.86 -16.21
C GLU A 121 -1.46 -11.87 -16.06
N PHE A 122 -0.96 -10.92 -15.27
CA PHE A 122 0.44 -10.73 -14.96
C PHE A 122 0.63 -10.55 -13.45
N THR A 123 1.80 -10.91 -12.97
CA THR A 123 2.24 -10.64 -11.60
C THR A 123 3.58 -9.91 -11.66
N GLN A 124 3.68 -8.80 -10.94
CA GLN A 124 4.92 -8.06 -10.78
C GLN A 124 5.24 -7.89 -9.31
N THR A 125 6.48 -8.18 -8.92
CA THR A 125 7.00 -7.87 -7.60
C THR A 125 7.95 -6.69 -7.74
N LEU A 126 7.69 -5.63 -7.00
CA LEU A 126 8.49 -4.41 -6.94
C LEU A 126 9.26 -4.37 -5.62
N ASP A 127 10.44 -3.75 -5.65
CA ASP A 127 11.14 -3.42 -4.41
C ASP A 127 10.39 -2.28 -3.70
N CYS A 128 9.99 -2.54 -2.48
CA CYS A 128 9.35 -1.60 -1.57
C CYS A 128 9.71 -2.05 -0.16
N GLU A 129 9.86 -1.10 0.75
CA GLU A 129 10.32 -1.40 2.10
C GLU A 129 9.79 -0.39 3.11
N VAL A 130 9.32 -0.93 4.24
CA VAL A 130 8.96 -0.18 5.42
C VAL A 130 9.65 -0.78 6.64
N GLU A 131 10.38 0.02 7.38
CA GLU A 131 11.00 -0.38 8.65
C GLU A 131 10.13 0.09 9.81
N LEU A 132 9.53 -0.84 10.56
CA LEU A 132 8.74 -0.55 11.75
C LEU A 132 9.35 -1.34 12.89
N THR A 133 10.27 -0.74 13.64
CA THR A 133 11.01 -1.43 14.70
C THR A 133 10.68 -0.81 16.05
N GLY A 134 10.80 -1.60 17.11
CA GLY A 134 10.68 -1.14 18.48
C GLY A 134 12.00 -1.38 19.20
N GLN A 135 12.93 -0.44 19.11
CA GLN A 135 14.14 -0.44 19.95
C GLN A 135 13.83 0.14 21.33
#